data_AF-A0A2E7G144-F1
#
_entry.id   AF-A0A2E7G144-F1
#
_cell.length_a   1.000
_cell.length_b   1.000
_cell.length_c   1.000
_cell.angle_alpha   90.00
_cell.angle_beta   90.00
_cell.angle_gamma   90.00
#
_symmetry.space_group_name_H-M   'P 1'
#
loop_
_entity.id
_entity.type
_entity.pdbx_description
1 polymer ?
#
loop_
_entity_poly.entity_id
_entity_poly.type
_entity_poly.pdbx_seq_one_letter_code
_entity_poly.pdbx_strand_id
1 'polypeptide(L)'
;MKMNNKKMKGMTLALLMMVAALAGCIGGDDEADTEVEEITGMDASDGGYTYASNVDNHRSLMKDLCDIKAAASSDGGYNFALAKEIYVNGSNAQKSDGSFRTLFGFASADALGADGKNHGYDSYYGISGSVDAHIMAAMDGTGDFVNASNTVRYQGIAKLTVNMGMVAYTIHELNTAMDKANAGNVDNDSGAPHNWDEGWAFFHGPDEDWSCSPAYVMKKRAADFGTTTNDVSNALTATETAMVDGLAALQAGDSDGYTAAVDTVVKNLVITYSQAVLKYTSKMDSNDSAEKYQAEGYAFWKAIEALVADHTDACYNNQTHGMAWIGAGEASDCDGFSWVESPSTGEMVCYNMGAGHYVYAAATNETICNGFASVFPGSGMPGYYADYGAMGMNGVLNLDDPSQLGTSYDVSAWLTGAWAHFGITAGDIGTYS
;
A
#
# COMPACT_ATOMS: atom_id res chain seq x y z
N MET A 1 -32.97 39.49 -42.89
CA MET A 1 -33.39 38.20 -42.32
C MET A 1 -32.13 37.40 -42.00
N LYS A 2 -31.73 37.37 -40.72
CA LYS A 2 -30.52 36.69 -40.23
C LYS A 2 -30.89 35.27 -39.81
N MET A 3 -30.16 34.27 -40.30
CA MET A 3 -30.15 32.92 -39.74
C MET A 3 -28.74 32.59 -39.27
N ASN A 4 -28.67 32.05 -38.06
CA ASN A 4 -27.52 32.02 -37.15
C ASN A 4 -26.47 30.93 -37.46
N ASN A 5 -25.20 31.32 -37.34
CA ASN A 5 -23.95 30.54 -37.50
C ASN A 5 -23.70 29.41 -36.47
N LYS A 6 -24.75 28.83 -35.85
CA LYS A 6 -24.58 27.76 -34.84
C LYS A 6 -24.87 26.33 -35.33
N LYS A 7 -25.26 26.14 -36.59
CA LYS A 7 -25.50 24.79 -37.17
C LYS A 7 -24.41 24.27 -38.10
N MET A 8 -23.31 25.00 -38.28
CA MET A 8 -22.26 24.66 -39.26
C MET A 8 -20.99 24.05 -38.64
N LYS A 9 -21.00 23.72 -37.34
CA LYS A 9 -19.87 23.08 -36.63
C LYS A 9 -20.17 21.69 -36.07
N GLY A 10 -21.32 21.11 -36.40
CA GLY A 10 -21.75 19.78 -35.94
C GLY A 10 -21.74 18.71 -37.04
N MET A 11 -21.09 18.95 -38.18
CA MET A 11 -21.25 18.08 -39.36
C MET A 11 -19.93 17.81 -40.12
N THR A 12 -18.81 17.84 -39.39
CA THR A 12 -17.45 17.61 -39.96
C THR A 12 -16.68 16.53 -39.19
N LEU A 13 -17.35 15.75 -38.32
CA LEU A 13 -16.71 14.67 -37.54
C LEU A 13 -17.42 13.30 -37.70
N ALA A 14 -18.25 13.14 -38.73
CA ALA A 14 -18.98 11.89 -39.00
C ALA A 14 -18.84 11.43 -40.46
N LEU A 15 -17.72 11.75 -41.10
CA LEU A 15 -17.42 11.32 -42.48
C LEU A 15 -15.93 10.99 -42.64
N LEU A 16 -15.43 10.10 -41.78
CA LEU A 16 -14.10 9.47 -41.89
C LEU A 16 -14.12 8.05 -41.32
N MET A 17 -15.16 7.30 -41.69
CA MET A 17 -15.18 5.84 -41.63
C MET A 17 -15.77 5.31 -42.94
N MET A 18 -15.09 4.30 -43.51
CA MET A 18 -15.40 3.54 -44.74
C MET A 18 -14.90 4.15 -46.06
N VAL A 19 -13.75 3.66 -46.54
CA VAL A 19 -13.39 3.00 -47.85
C VAL A 19 -11.86 2.81 -47.75
N ALA A 20 -11.19 1.67 -47.90
CA ALA A 20 -11.35 0.55 -48.82
C ALA A 20 -10.76 -0.75 -48.24
N ALA A 21 -11.40 -1.87 -48.54
CA ALA A 21 -10.77 -3.18 -48.61
C ALA A 21 -10.57 -3.55 -50.10
N LEU A 22 -9.54 -4.37 -50.36
CA LEU A 22 -9.19 -5.10 -51.59
C LEU A 22 -8.52 -4.38 -52.77
N ALA A 23 -7.19 -4.43 -52.79
CA ALA A 23 -6.34 -4.79 -53.94
C ALA A 23 -4.93 -5.10 -53.39
N GLY A 24 -4.49 -6.35 -53.31
CA GLY A 24 -3.75 -6.94 -54.42
C GLY A 24 -2.93 -8.12 -53.91
N CYS A 25 -3.29 -9.31 -54.38
CA CYS A 25 -2.46 -10.51 -54.34
C CYS A 25 -1.53 -10.44 -55.56
N ILE A 26 -0.22 -10.29 -55.37
CA ILE A 26 0.86 -10.70 -56.29
C ILE A 26 2.05 -11.04 -55.39
N GLY A 27 2.56 -12.26 -55.55
CA GLY A 27 3.62 -12.81 -54.72
C GLY A 27 5.01 -12.28 -55.05
N GLY A 28 5.90 -12.52 -54.10
CA GLY A 28 7.35 -12.41 -54.18
C GLY A 28 7.88 -12.84 -52.83
N ASP A 29 8.51 -14.02 -52.80
CA ASP A 29 9.23 -14.54 -51.64
C ASP A 29 10.35 -13.56 -51.28
N ASP A 30 10.24 -12.93 -50.12
CA ASP A 30 11.36 -12.38 -49.36
C ASP A 30 10.93 -12.42 -47.88
N GLU A 31 11.60 -13.27 -47.11
CA GLU A 31 11.52 -13.30 -45.66
C GLU A 31 12.08 -11.98 -45.12
N ALA A 32 11.18 -11.01 -44.92
CA ALA A 32 11.43 -9.84 -44.10
C ALA A 32 10.85 -10.15 -42.73
N ASP A 33 11.74 -10.31 -41.75
CA ASP A 33 11.42 -10.23 -40.33
C ASP A 33 10.52 -9.00 -40.13
N THR A 34 9.24 -9.24 -39.85
CA THR A 34 8.33 -8.21 -39.36
C THR A 34 8.80 -7.85 -37.96
N GLU A 35 9.67 -6.85 -37.87
CA GLU A 35 9.82 -6.06 -36.66
C GLU A 35 8.41 -5.59 -36.28
N VAL A 36 7.92 -6.14 -35.17
CA VAL A 36 6.71 -5.67 -34.51
C VAL A 36 7.04 -4.25 -34.06
N GLU A 37 6.37 -3.24 -34.62
CA GLU A 37 6.41 -1.91 -34.03
C GLU A 37 5.87 -2.04 -32.59
N GLU A 38 6.78 -2.01 -31.61
CA GLU A 38 6.43 -1.83 -30.21
C GLU A 38 5.59 -0.56 -30.08
N ILE A 39 4.69 -0.56 -29.09
CA ILE A 39 4.07 0.67 -28.61
C ILE A 39 5.20 1.57 -28.12
N THR A 40 5.72 2.39 -29.02
CA THR A 40 6.64 3.48 -28.74
C THR A 40 5.79 4.71 -28.51
N GLY A 41 5.85 5.30 -27.32
CA GLY A 41 5.09 6.53 -27.13
C GLY A 41 5.06 7.14 -25.74
N MET A 42 5.52 6.45 -24.69
CA MET A 42 5.62 7.08 -23.38
C MET A 42 7.01 7.68 -23.15
N ASP A 43 7.07 8.67 -22.27
CA ASP A 43 8.33 9.35 -21.95
C ASP A 43 9.35 8.38 -21.36
N ALA A 44 10.63 8.59 -21.65
CA ALA A 44 11.72 7.76 -21.11
C ALA A 44 11.95 7.93 -19.59
N SER A 45 11.20 8.83 -18.96
CA SER A 45 11.29 9.15 -17.54
C SER A 45 9.95 9.66 -17.01
N ASP A 46 9.66 9.38 -15.73
CA ASP A 46 8.55 9.98 -14.97
C ASP A 46 9.05 10.39 -13.59
N GLY A 47 8.53 11.47 -13.01
CA GLY A 47 8.86 11.84 -11.62
C GLY A 47 10.36 12.01 -11.31
N GLY A 48 11.19 12.29 -12.32
CA GLY A 48 12.65 12.39 -12.16
C GLY A 48 13.41 11.04 -12.21
N TYR A 49 12.71 9.93 -12.43
CA TYR A 49 13.28 8.59 -12.61
C TYR A 49 13.41 8.27 -14.11
N THR A 50 14.57 7.78 -14.55
CA THR A 50 14.81 7.34 -15.94
C THR A 50 14.80 5.83 -15.99
N TYR A 51 13.93 5.25 -16.83
CA TYR A 51 13.81 3.80 -16.95
C TYR A 51 15.03 3.18 -17.63
N ALA A 52 15.43 1.99 -17.16
CA ALA A 52 16.48 1.19 -17.79
C ALA A 52 15.94 0.30 -18.91
N SER A 53 14.64 0.02 -18.93
CA SER A 53 13.94 -0.92 -19.82
C SER A 53 12.55 -0.40 -20.22
N ASN A 54 11.93 -1.04 -21.22
CA ASN A 54 10.56 -0.71 -21.62
C ASN A 54 9.53 -1.37 -20.68
N VAL A 55 8.86 -0.55 -19.86
CA VAL A 55 7.76 -0.96 -18.98
C VAL A 55 6.45 -0.22 -19.25
N ASP A 56 6.25 0.29 -20.47
CA ASP A 56 5.09 1.12 -20.85
C ASP A 56 3.75 0.43 -20.58
N ASN A 57 3.71 -0.89 -20.77
CA ASN A 57 2.52 -1.68 -20.49
C ASN A 57 2.20 -1.76 -18.98
N HIS A 58 3.20 -1.71 -18.09
CA HIS A 58 2.99 -1.59 -16.63
C HIS A 58 2.57 -0.18 -16.24
N ARG A 59 3.21 0.84 -16.81
CA ARG A 59 2.87 2.25 -16.57
C ARG A 59 1.41 2.55 -16.91
N SER A 60 0.92 1.95 -18.00
CA SER A 60 -0.47 2.07 -18.47
C SER A 60 -1.54 1.58 -17.47
N LEU A 61 -1.18 0.75 -16.49
CA LEU A 61 -2.12 0.29 -15.45
C LEU A 61 -2.55 1.40 -14.49
N MET A 62 -1.75 2.48 -14.38
CA MET A 62 -2.13 3.63 -13.56
C MET A 62 -3.43 4.28 -14.09
N LYS A 63 -3.61 4.29 -15.41
CA LYS A 63 -4.83 4.77 -16.04
C LYS A 63 -6.04 3.89 -15.72
N ASP A 64 -5.86 2.57 -15.67
CA ASP A 64 -6.90 1.63 -15.23
C ASP A 64 -7.33 1.94 -13.78
N LEU A 65 -6.42 2.30 -12.87
CA LEU A 65 -6.78 2.72 -11.51
C LEU A 65 -7.63 4.00 -11.49
N CYS A 66 -7.25 4.99 -12.30
CA CYS A 66 -8.04 6.20 -12.44
C CYS A 66 -9.46 5.90 -12.94
N ASP A 67 -9.59 5.01 -13.92
CA ASP A 67 -10.87 4.63 -14.51
C ASP A 67 -11.73 3.80 -13.55
N ILE A 68 -11.14 2.87 -12.80
CA ILE A 68 -11.80 2.12 -11.71
C ILE A 68 -12.37 3.08 -10.66
N LYS A 69 -11.55 4.03 -10.19
CA LYS A 69 -11.96 5.02 -9.21
C LYS A 69 -13.08 5.90 -9.74
N ALA A 70 -12.98 6.35 -10.99
CA ALA A 70 -14.02 7.17 -11.63
C ALA A 70 -15.35 6.41 -11.73
N ALA A 71 -15.32 5.16 -12.22
CA ALA A 71 -16.50 4.30 -12.36
C ALA A 71 -17.16 4.01 -11.00
N ALA A 72 -16.37 3.69 -9.98
CA ALA A 72 -16.88 3.36 -8.64
C ALA A 72 -17.38 4.58 -7.86
N SER A 73 -16.99 5.79 -8.23
CA SER A 73 -17.42 7.02 -7.54
C SER A 73 -18.92 7.28 -7.64
N SER A 74 -19.42 8.17 -6.79
CA SER A 74 -20.80 8.68 -6.88
C SER A 74 -21.08 9.36 -8.23
N ASP A 75 -20.09 10.05 -8.79
CA ASP A 75 -20.20 10.75 -10.08
C ASP A 75 -20.25 9.75 -11.25
N GLY A 76 -19.57 8.62 -11.10
CA GLY A 76 -19.70 7.45 -11.98
C GLY A 76 -21.00 6.66 -11.77
N GLY A 77 -21.87 7.09 -10.86
CA GLY A 77 -23.13 6.42 -10.56
C GLY A 77 -22.97 5.12 -9.77
N TYR A 78 -21.86 4.93 -9.06
CA TYR A 78 -21.50 3.68 -8.39
C TYR A 78 -21.50 2.48 -9.34
N ASN A 79 -20.88 2.64 -10.52
CA ASN A 79 -20.80 1.58 -11.52
C ASN A 79 -19.71 0.57 -11.14
N PHE A 80 -19.97 -0.21 -10.08
CA PHE A 80 -19.06 -1.24 -9.58
C PHE A 80 -18.85 -2.38 -10.59
N ALA A 81 -19.82 -2.63 -11.47
CA ALA A 81 -19.67 -3.59 -12.56
C ALA A 81 -18.58 -3.14 -13.55
N LEU A 82 -18.60 -1.88 -13.98
CA LEU A 82 -17.54 -1.33 -14.84
C LEU A 82 -16.19 -1.29 -14.12
N ALA A 83 -16.17 -0.88 -12.86
CA ALA A 83 -14.94 -0.89 -12.06
C ALA A 83 -14.32 -2.31 -11.99
N LYS A 84 -15.16 -3.32 -11.76
CA LYS A 84 -14.75 -4.73 -11.78
C LYS A 84 -14.29 -5.17 -13.17
N GLU A 85 -14.98 -4.76 -14.23
CA GLU A 85 -14.62 -5.12 -15.60
C GLU A 85 -13.24 -4.57 -15.99
N ILE A 86 -12.93 -3.31 -15.63
CA ILE A 86 -11.60 -2.73 -15.86
C ILE A 86 -10.55 -3.47 -15.02
N TYR A 87 -10.83 -3.78 -13.76
CA TYR A 87 -9.89 -4.49 -12.89
C TYR A 87 -9.53 -5.90 -13.41
N VAL A 88 -10.55 -6.67 -13.83
CA VAL A 88 -10.40 -8.06 -14.27
C VAL A 88 -9.84 -8.16 -15.70
N ASN A 89 -10.36 -7.34 -16.62
CA ASN A 89 -10.08 -7.47 -18.05
C ASN A 89 -9.09 -6.42 -18.58
N GLY A 90 -8.77 -5.38 -17.80
CA GLY A 90 -7.93 -4.26 -18.24
C GLY A 90 -8.63 -3.36 -19.26
N SER A 91 -8.09 -2.16 -19.45
CA SER A 91 -8.57 -1.23 -20.49
C SER A 91 -7.47 -0.45 -21.19
N ASN A 92 -6.35 -0.19 -20.52
CA ASN A 92 -5.33 0.73 -21.04
C ASN A 92 -3.99 0.05 -21.35
N ALA A 93 -3.70 -1.12 -20.78
CA ALA A 93 -2.42 -1.83 -20.95
C ALA A 93 -2.48 -2.96 -22.01
N GLN A 94 -2.70 -2.62 -23.29
CA GLN A 94 -2.78 -3.63 -24.37
C GLN A 94 -1.40 -4.22 -24.71
N LYS A 95 -1.33 -5.56 -24.81
CA LYS A 95 -0.15 -6.33 -25.24
C LYS A 95 -0.16 -6.51 -26.77
N SER A 96 0.95 -6.97 -27.33
CA SER A 96 1.10 -7.22 -28.77
C SER A 96 0.15 -8.26 -29.33
N ASP A 97 -0.33 -9.21 -28.52
CA ASP A 97 -1.32 -10.23 -28.90
C ASP A 97 -2.77 -9.73 -28.86
N GLY A 98 -2.97 -8.44 -28.54
CA GLY A 98 -4.27 -7.79 -28.41
C GLY A 98 -4.97 -8.02 -27.07
N SER A 99 -4.44 -8.89 -26.20
CA SER A 99 -4.91 -9.04 -24.81
C SER A 99 -4.44 -7.86 -23.95
N PHE A 100 -5.01 -7.73 -22.76
CA PHE A 100 -4.63 -6.69 -21.82
C PHE A 100 -3.86 -7.28 -20.65
N ARG A 101 -2.88 -6.52 -20.14
CA ARG A 101 -2.38 -6.69 -18.79
C ARG A 101 -3.42 -6.10 -17.83
N THR A 102 -3.61 -6.74 -16.69
CA THR A 102 -4.72 -6.41 -15.79
C THR A 102 -4.24 -6.35 -14.36
N LEU A 103 -4.88 -5.51 -13.54
CA LEU A 103 -4.59 -5.42 -12.11
C LEU A 103 -4.92 -6.74 -11.39
N PHE A 104 -6.01 -7.41 -11.81
CA PHE A 104 -6.36 -8.76 -11.38
C PHE A 104 -5.25 -9.79 -11.66
N GLY A 105 -4.58 -9.66 -12.81
CA GLY A 105 -3.49 -10.54 -13.22
C GLY A 105 -2.29 -10.49 -12.28
N PHE A 106 -2.11 -9.39 -11.56
CA PHE A 106 -1.08 -9.28 -10.53
C PHE A 106 -1.61 -9.71 -9.15
N ALA A 107 -2.91 -9.52 -8.88
CA ALA A 107 -3.49 -9.69 -7.55
C ALA A 107 -3.85 -11.12 -7.21
N SER A 108 -4.32 -11.85 -8.20
CA SER A 108 -4.90 -13.16 -8.01
C SER A 108 -3.84 -14.25 -8.17
N ALA A 109 -3.98 -15.30 -7.37
CA ALA A 109 -3.23 -16.53 -7.60
C ALA A 109 -3.68 -17.20 -8.91
N ASP A 110 -4.97 -17.17 -9.19
CA ASP A 110 -5.57 -17.91 -10.31
C ASP A 110 -5.18 -17.39 -11.70
N ALA A 111 -4.93 -16.08 -11.88
CA ALA A 111 -4.54 -15.53 -13.17
C ALA A 111 -3.15 -15.94 -13.65
N LEU A 112 -2.30 -16.44 -12.74
CA LEU A 112 -0.90 -16.77 -12.99
C LEU A 112 -0.61 -18.28 -12.90
N GLY A 113 -1.62 -19.10 -12.61
CA GLY A 113 -1.46 -20.53 -12.33
C GLY A 113 -1.11 -20.83 -10.87
N ALA A 114 -0.87 -22.10 -10.55
CA ALA A 114 -0.73 -22.60 -9.16
C ALA A 114 0.40 -21.94 -8.33
N ASP A 115 1.28 -21.17 -8.96
CA ASP A 115 2.41 -20.44 -8.39
C ASP A 115 2.29 -18.93 -8.67
N GLY A 116 1.12 -18.31 -8.47
CA GLY A 116 0.96 -16.86 -8.63
C GLY A 116 2.03 -16.04 -7.91
N LYS A 117 2.09 -14.71 -8.11
CA LYS A 117 3.21 -13.83 -7.67
C LYS A 117 3.55 -13.86 -6.16
N ASN A 118 2.95 -14.73 -5.34
CA ASN A 118 3.26 -15.04 -3.94
C ASN A 118 3.72 -13.80 -3.17
N HIS A 119 2.74 -12.97 -2.83
CA HIS A 119 2.97 -11.75 -2.09
C HIS A 119 3.22 -12.09 -0.61
N GLY A 120 3.99 -11.26 0.10
CA GLY A 120 4.13 -11.40 1.57
C GLY A 120 2.76 -11.42 2.29
N TYR A 121 1.77 -10.75 1.70
CA TYR A 121 0.38 -10.77 2.14
C TYR A 121 -0.28 -12.15 2.12
N ASP A 122 0.03 -13.00 1.15
CA ASP A 122 -0.59 -14.32 1.03
C ASP A 122 -0.15 -15.23 2.18
N SER A 123 1.13 -15.14 2.55
CA SER A 123 1.68 -15.83 3.73
C SER A 123 1.06 -15.31 5.02
N TYR A 124 0.94 -13.98 5.16
CA TYR A 124 0.35 -13.35 6.34
C TYR A 124 -1.13 -13.73 6.54
N TYR A 125 -1.95 -13.60 5.50
CA TYR A 125 -3.37 -13.94 5.58
C TYR A 125 -3.65 -15.45 5.50
N GLY A 126 -2.65 -16.26 5.15
CA GLY A 126 -2.83 -17.69 4.90
C GLY A 126 -3.76 -17.98 3.71
N ILE A 127 -3.87 -17.03 2.77
CA ILE A 127 -4.78 -17.08 1.62
C ILE A 127 -3.98 -16.73 0.36
N SER A 128 -3.93 -17.65 -0.60
CA SER A 128 -3.35 -17.39 -1.91
C SER A 128 -4.19 -16.34 -2.67
N GLY A 129 -3.55 -15.30 -3.22
CA GLY A 129 -4.27 -14.19 -3.86
C GLY A 129 -5.02 -13.30 -2.85
N SER A 130 -4.48 -13.13 -1.65
CA SER A 130 -5.10 -12.34 -0.57
C SER A 130 -5.39 -10.90 -0.97
N VAL A 131 -4.51 -10.28 -1.77
CA VAL A 131 -4.69 -8.92 -2.30
C VAL A 131 -5.95 -8.85 -3.17
N ASP A 132 -6.11 -9.80 -4.10
CA ASP A 132 -7.32 -9.89 -4.94
C ASP A 132 -8.57 -10.10 -4.09
N ALA A 133 -8.51 -11.01 -3.12
CA ALA A 133 -9.65 -11.33 -2.27
C ALA A 133 -10.24 -10.09 -1.59
N HIS A 134 -9.39 -9.19 -1.08
CA HIS A 134 -9.83 -7.94 -0.45
C HIS A 134 -10.42 -6.95 -1.47
N ILE A 135 -9.78 -6.77 -2.63
CA ILE A 135 -10.25 -5.86 -3.68
C ILE A 135 -11.61 -6.33 -4.23
N MET A 136 -11.72 -7.62 -4.52
CA MET A 136 -12.92 -8.26 -5.04
C MET A 136 -14.06 -8.25 -4.02
N ALA A 137 -13.77 -8.43 -2.72
CA ALA A 137 -14.77 -8.29 -1.67
C ALA A 137 -15.48 -6.91 -1.72
N ALA A 138 -14.72 -5.83 -1.93
CA ALA A 138 -15.31 -4.50 -2.10
C ALA A 138 -16.14 -4.37 -3.39
N MET A 139 -15.62 -4.90 -4.51
CA MET A 139 -16.28 -4.88 -5.83
C MET A 139 -17.56 -5.72 -5.88
N ASP A 140 -17.66 -6.79 -5.08
CA ASP A 140 -18.82 -7.68 -5.03
C ASP A 140 -19.75 -7.42 -3.84
N GLY A 141 -19.30 -6.67 -2.82
CA GLY A 141 -20.06 -6.45 -1.59
C GLY A 141 -20.14 -7.70 -0.73
N THR A 142 -19.02 -8.43 -0.64
CA THR A 142 -18.87 -9.67 0.11
C THR A 142 -17.75 -9.50 1.15
N GLY A 143 -17.47 -10.54 1.94
CA GLY A 143 -16.46 -10.46 3.01
C GLY A 143 -16.74 -9.31 3.96
N ASP A 144 -15.70 -8.52 4.27
CA ASP A 144 -15.77 -7.33 5.13
C ASP A 144 -16.68 -6.22 4.56
N PHE A 145 -17.14 -6.34 3.32
CA PHE A 145 -18.05 -5.37 2.67
C PHE A 145 -19.49 -5.89 2.58
N VAL A 146 -19.83 -6.97 3.29
CA VAL A 146 -21.24 -7.42 3.38
C VAL A 146 -22.08 -6.31 4.01
N ASN A 147 -23.27 -6.06 3.48
CA ASN A 147 -24.16 -4.97 3.93
C ASN A 147 -23.59 -3.53 3.83
N ALA A 148 -22.36 -3.34 3.33
CA ALA A 148 -21.74 -2.04 3.22
C ALA A 148 -22.51 -1.12 2.27
N SER A 149 -22.60 0.16 2.64
CA SER A 149 -23.20 1.17 1.77
C SER A 149 -22.37 1.37 0.49
N ASN A 150 -22.98 1.90 -0.58
CA ASN A 150 -22.24 2.23 -1.80
C ASN A 150 -21.07 3.20 -1.53
N THR A 151 -21.21 4.09 -0.56
CA THR A 151 -20.13 5.00 -0.15
C THR A 151 -18.94 4.23 0.42
N VAL A 152 -19.20 3.28 1.33
CA VAL A 152 -18.16 2.41 1.94
C VAL A 152 -17.51 1.54 0.87
N ARG A 153 -18.31 0.90 0.01
CA ARG A 153 -17.81 0.07 -1.09
C ARG A 153 -16.96 0.87 -2.08
N TYR A 154 -17.37 2.10 -2.42
CA TYR A 154 -16.54 3.00 -3.23
C TYR A 154 -15.18 3.28 -2.58
N GLN A 155 -15.14 3.58 -1.27
CA GLN A 155 -13.85 3.76 -0.59
C GLN A 155 -13.02 2.48 -0.63
N GLY A 156 -13.61 1.33 -0.34
CA GLY A 156 -12.94 0.03 -0.46
C GLY A 156 -12.31 -0.18 -1.83
N ILE A 157 -13.10 -0.07 -2.90
CA ILE A 157 -12.64 -0.24 -4.29
C ILE A 157 -11.52 0.76 -4.62
N ALA A 158 -11.74 2.05 -4.38
CA ALA A 158 -10.77 3.08 -4.78
C ALA A 158 -9.48 3.04 -3.96
N LYS A 159 -9.54 2.64 -2.69
CA LYS A 159 -8.38 2.65 -1.78
C LYS A 159 -7.65 1.33 -1.77
N LEU A 160 -8.31 0.18 -1.75
CA LEU A 160 -7.63 -1.12 -1.77
C LEU A 160 -6.87 -1.32 -3.08
N THR A 161 -7.49 -1.01 -4.23
CA THR A 161 -6.84 -1.21 -5.54
C THR A 161 -5.54 -0.41 -5.66
N VAL A 162 -5.53 0.84 -5.19
CA VAL A 162 -4.33 1.69 -5.22
C VAL A 162 -3.35 1.32 -4.09
N ASN A 163 -3.82 1.23 -2.85
CA ASN A 163 -2.92 1.22 -1.69
C ASN A 163 -2.53 -0.19 -1.24
N MET A 164 -3.43 -1.16 -1.32
CA MET A 164 -3.04 -2.54 -1.05
C MET A 164 -2.45 -3.17 -2.31
N GLY A 165 -3.15 -3.03 -3.45
CA GLY A 165 -2.74 -3.62 -4.73
C GLY A 165 -1.39 -3.11 -5.21
N MET A 166 -1.28 -1.82 -5.52
CA MET A 166 -0.05 -1.28 -6.14
C MET A 166 1.15 -1.31 -5.20
N VAL A 167 0.94 -1.16 -3.88
CA VAL A 167 2.03 -1.27 -2.90
C VAL A 167 2.53 -2.71 -2.78
N ALA A 168 1.63 -3.69 -2.77
CA ALA A 168 2.02 -5.10 -2.79
C ALA A 168 2.88 -5.42 -4.02
N TYR A 169 2.55 -4.90 -5.20
CA TYR A 169 3.39 -5.11 -6.40
C TYR A 169 4.67 -4.32 -6.38
N THR A 170 4.65 -3.09 -5.91
CA THR A 170 5.88 -2.32 -5.73
C THR A 170 6.87 -3.16 -4.91
N ILE A 171 6.46 -3.63 -3.73
CA ILE A 171 7.33 -4.46 -2.87
C ILE A 171 7.73 -5.78 -3.54
N HIS A 172 6.79 -6.46 -4.21
CA HIS A 172 7.07 -7.71 -4.92
C HIS A 172 8.13 -7.54 -6.01
N GLU A 173 8.02 -6.49 -6.83
CA GLU A 173 8.95 -6.24 -7.92
C GLU A 173 10.33 -5.83 -7.41
N LEU A 174 10.40 -5.02 -6.35
CA LEU A 174 11.68 -4.67 -5.72
C LEU A 174 12.38 -5.90 -5.14
N ASN A 175 11.65 -6.79 -4.46
CA ASN A 175 12.20 -8.05 -3.95
C ASN A 175 12.65 -8.98 -5.09
N THR A 176 11.86 -9.06 -6.16
CA THR A 176 12.21 -9.84 -7.37
C THR A 176 13.48 -9.29 -8.03
N ALA A 177 13.65 -7.96 -8.07
CA ALA A 177 14.86 -7.33 -8.55
C ALA A 177 16.07 -7.72 -7.69
N MET A 178 15.95 -7.67 -6.36
CA MET A 178 17.04 -8.12 -5.48
C MET A 178 17.38 -9.60 -5.70
N ASP A 179 16.39 -10.48 -5.80
CA ASP A 179 16.61 -11.92 -6.04
C ASP A 179 17.33 -12.17 -7.37
N LYS A 180 16.92 -11.48 -8.43
CA LYS A 180 17.60 -11.53 -9.74
C LYS A 180 19.03 -11.00 -9.66
N ALA A 181 19.26 -9.88 -8.97
CA ALA A 181 20.60 -9.30 -8.82
C ALA A 181 21.52 -10.23 -8.02
N ASN A 182 21.01 -10.83 -6.94
CA ASN A 182 21.72 -11.85 -6.15
C ASN A 182 22.06 -13.11 -6.97
N ALA A 183 21.21 -13.46 -7.94
CA ALA A 183 21.49 -14.52 -8.92
C ALA A 183 22.44 -14.09 -10.05
N GLY A 184 22.91 -12.83 -10.06
CA GLY A 184 23.80 -12.27 -11.08
C GLY A 184 23.09 -11.84 -12.37
N ASN A 185 21.75 -11.79 -12.39
CA ASN A 185 20.98 -11.35 -13.54
C ASN A 185 20.70 -9.83 -13.46
N VAL A 186 21.66 -9.03 -13.95
CA VAL A 186 21.60 -7.56 -13.97
C VAL A 186 21.37 -6.98 -15.37
N ASP A 187 20.88 -7.80 -16.30
CA ASP A 187 20.48 -7.33 -17.63
C ASP A 187 19.36 -6.29 -17.55
N ASN A 188 19.45 -5.19 -18.30
CA ASN A 188 18.49 -4.11 -18.17
C ASN A 188 17.08 -4.53 -18.60
N ASP A 189 16.96 -5.26 -19.72
CA ASP A 189 15.67 -5.53 -20.35
C ASP A 189 14.93 -6.74 -19.77
N SER A 190 15.64 -7.63 -19.08
CA SER A 190 15.06 -8.88 -18.57
C SER A 190 15.50 -9.26 -17.15
N GLY A 191 16.53 -8.59 -16.63
CA GLY A 191 17.14 -8.83 -15.33
C GLY A 191 16.55 -7.97 -14.21
N ALA A 192 17.37 -7.72 -13.19
CA ALA A 192 16.95 -6.98 -12.00
C ALA A 192 16.50 -5.53 -12.28
N PRO A 193 17.20 -4.73 -13.13
CA PRO A 193 16.72 -3.40 -13.49
C PRO A 193 15.32 -3.37 -14.10
N HIS A 194 14.94 -4.38 -14.88
CA HIS A 194 13.58 -4.47 -15.46
C HIS A 194 12.51 -4.57 -14.38
N ASN A 195 12.68 -5.45 -13.38
CA ASN A 195 11.73 -5.54 -12.27
C ASN A 195 11.76 -4.27 -11.41
N TRP A 196 12.91 -3.64 -11.25
CA TRP A 196 12.99 -2.37 -10.54
C TRP A 196 12.18 -1.27 -11.24
N ASP A 197 12.27 -1.18 -12.57
CA ASP A 197 11.45 -0.30 -13.41
C ASP A 197 9.95 -0.62 -13.30
N GLU A 198 9.56 -1.90 -13.26
CA GLU A 198 8.17 -2.31 -13.01
C GLU A 198 7.69 -1.83 -11.63
N GLY A 199 8.53 -1.94 -10.60
CA GLY A 199 8.25 -1.41 -9.26
C GLY A 199 7.98 0.10 -9.26
N TRP A 200 8.77 0.88 -10.02
CA TRP A 200 8.52 2.31 -10.22
C TRP A 200 7.21 2.58 -10.95
N ALA A 201 6.91 1.80 -11.99
CA ALA A 201 5.65 1.91 -12.74
C ALA A 201 4.43 1.68 -11.84
N PHE A 202 4.51 0.75 -10.88
CA PHE A 202 3.43 0.53 -9.90
C PHE A 202 3.34 1.63 -8.84
N PHE A 203 4.47 2.17 -8.38
CA PHE A 203 4.52 3.17 -7.32
C PHE A 203 4.16 4.58 -7.79
N HIS A 204 4.73 5.03 -8.90
CA HIS A 204 4.60 6.39 -9.41
C HIS A 204 3.64 6.47 -10.61
N GLY A 205 3.81 5.54 -11.57
CA GLY A 205 3.11 5.59 -12.85
C GLY A 205 3.57 6.75 -13.74
N PRO A 206 2.89 6.98 -14.88
CA PRO A 206 3.18 8.12 -15.75
C PRO A 206 2.72 9.45 -15.11
N ASP A 207 3.40 10.54 -15.45
CA ASP A 207 3.13 11.87 -14.91
C ASP A 207 1.66 12.31 -15.13
N GLU A 208 1.02 11.90 -16.24
CA GLU A 208 -0.37 12.21 -16.56
C GLU A 208 -1.38 11.59 -15.59
N ASP A 209 -1.06 10.42 -15.03
CA ASP A 209 -1.94 9.65 -14.15
C ASP A 209 -1.46 9.61 -12.69
N TRP A 210 -0.39 10.35 -12.38
CA TRP A 210 0.25 10.40 -11.06
C TRP A 210 -0.75 10.63 -9.91
N SER A 211 -1.83 11.39 -10.13
CA SER A 211 -2.84 11.66 -9.08
C SER A 211 -3.58 10.42 -8.55
N CYS A 212 -3.46 9.28 -9.24
CA CYS A 212 -4.02 7.99 -8.86
C CYS A 212 -3.00 7.04 -8.20
N SER A 213 -1.73 7.45 -8.08
CA SER A 213 -0.63 6.59 -7.62
C SER A 213 -0.45 6.55 -6.10
N PRO A 214 0.23 5.51 -5.58
CA PRO A 214 0.77 5.51 -4.23
C PRO A 214 1.67 6.72 -3.92
N ALA A 215 2.50 7.17 -4.87
CA ALA A 215 3.34 8.35 -4.70
C ALA A 215 2.52 9.62 -4.36
N TYR A 216 1.35 9.79 -4.99
CA TYR A 216 0.46 10.90 -4.67
C TYR A 216 -0.16 10.80 -3.26
N VAL A 217 -0.33 9.58 -2.74
CA VAL A 217 -0.77 9.36 -1.35
C VAL A 217 0.33 9.81 -0.39
N MET A 218 1.60 9.48 -0.64
CA MET A 218 2.73 9.97 0.17
C MET A 218 2.79 11.49 0.24
N LYS A 219 2.58 12.18 -0.89
CA LYS A 219 2.48 13.64 -0.92
C LYS A 219 1.37 14.15 0.01
N LYS A 220 0.19 13.56 -0.08
CA LYS A 220 -0.98 13.99 0.71
C LYS A 220 -0.78 13.76 2.20
N ARG A 221 -0.25 12.61 2.61
CA ARG A 221 -0.06 12.26 4.02
C ARG A 221 1.00 13.13 4.68
N ALA A 222 2.10 13.41 3.97
CA ALA A 222 3.09 14.33 4.50
C ALA A 222 2.53 15.73 4.75
N ALA A 223 1.71 16.24 3.82
CA ALA A 223 1.04 17.53 4.00
C ALA A 223 0.06 17.54 5.19
N ASP A 224 -0.68 16.44 5.41
CA ASP A 224 -1.62 16.32 6.54
C ASP A 224 -0.93 16.23 7.91
N PHE A 225 0.34 15.80 7.95
CA PHE A 225 1.08 15.57 9.20
C PHE A 225 2.23 16.56 9.43
N GLY A 226 2.39 17.53 8.53
CA GLY A 226 3.47 18.51 8.58
C GLY A 226 4.87 17.92 8.38
N THR A 227 5.00 16.78 7.70
CA THR A 227 6.28 16.10 7.44
C THR A 227 6.85 16.48 6.07
N THR A 228 6.86 17.79 5.80
CA THR A 228 7.35 18.39 4.57
C THR A 228 8.56 19.29 4.82
N THR A 229 9.43 19.39 3.81
CA THR A 229 10.51 20.38 3.75
C THR A 229 10.24 21.28 2.54
N ASN A 230 10.03 22.57 2.76
CA ASN A 230 9.65 23.53 1.71
C ASN A 230 8.41 23.06 0.91
N ASP A 231 7.38 22.59 1.60
CA ASP A 231 6.13 22.04 1.04
C ASP A 231 6.28 20.76 0.18
N VAL A 232 7.45 20.12 0.22
CA VAL A 232 7.73 18.84 -0.44
C VAL A 232 7.73 17.72 0.60
N SER A 233 7.08 16.59 0.28
CA SER A 233 6.98 15.42 1.17
C SER A 233 8.34 14.78 1.41
N ASN A 234 8.76 14.68 2.68
CA ASN A 234 10.05 14.06 3.03
C ASN A 234 10.07 12.57 2.67
N ALA A 235 8.99 11.85 2.97
CA ALA A 235 8.89 10.41 2.69
C ALA A 235 8.86 10.12 1.18
N LEU A 236 8.15 10.94 0.40
CA LEU A 236 8.13 10.79 -1.06
C LEU A 236 9.53 11.07 -1.65
N THR A 237 10.17 12.18 -1.31
CA THR A 237 11.51 12.50 -1.81
C THR A 237 12.54 11.44 -1.44
N ALA A 238 12.48 10.90 -0.22
CA ALA A 238 13.35 9.79 0.19
C ALA A 238 13.10 8.51 -0.64
N THR A 239 11.83 8.23 -0.98
CA THR A 239 11.45 7.10 -1.83
C THR A 239 11.91 7.29 -3.27
N GLU A 240 11.68 8.48 -3.87
CA GLU A 240 12.13 8.81 -5.22
C GLU A 240 13.66 8.72 -5.35
N THR A 241 14.39 9.22 -4.35
CA THR A 241 15.85 9.11 -4.29
C THR A 241 16.28 7.64 -4.19
N ALA A 242 15.67 6.86 -3.29
CA ALA A 242 15.97 5.44 -3.14
C ALA A 242 15.69 4.64 -4.42
N MET A 243 14.64 4.98 -5.17
CA MET A 243 14.33 4.34 -6.44
C MET A 243 15.41 4.63 -7.50
N VAL A 244 15.89 5.87 -7.60
CA VAL A 244 16.99 6.23 -8.51
C VAL A 244 18.31 5.55 -8.10
N ASP A 245 18.67 5.66 -6.82
CA ASP A 245 19.91 5.10 -6.29
C ASP A 245 19.92 3.57 -6.36
N GLY A 246 18.78 2.93 -6.09
CA GLY A 246 18.62 1.48 -6.17
C GLY A 246 18.78 0.95 -7.59
N LEU A 247 18.24 1.63 -8.61
CA LEU A 247 18.48 1.25 -10.01
C LEU A 247 19.97 1.30 -10.36
N ALA A 248 20.65 2.39 -9.96
CA ALA A 248 22.08 2.54 -10.18
C ALA A 248 22.89 1.46 -9.44
N ALA A 249 22.51 1.12 -8.21
CA ALA A 249 23.12 0.05 -7.43
C ALA A 249 22.94 -1.32 -8.09
N LEU A 250 21.75 -1.62 -8.62
CA LEU A 250 21.49 -2.87 -9.38
C LEU A 250 22.39 -2.99 -10.61
N GLN A 251 22.52 -1.91 -11.39
CA GLN A 251 23.39 -1.88 -12.58
C GLN A 251 24.88 -2.00 -12.22
N ALA A 252 25.26 -1.50 -11.03
CA ALA A 252 26.62 -1.62 -10.50
C ALA A 252 26.90 -2.97 -9.81
N GLY A 253 25.88 -3.78 -9.54
CA GLY A 253 25.98 -5.00 -8.73
C GLY A 253 26.29 -4.72 -7.25
N ASP A 254 25.88 -3.56 -6.73
CA ASP A 254 26.08 -3.14 -5.34
C ASP A 254 24.94 -3.63 -4.44
N SER A 255 25.18 -4.75 -3.74
CA SER A 255 24.19 -5.38 -2.87
C SER A 255 23.75 -4.53 -1.70
N ASP A 256 24.70 -3.86 -1.06
CA ASP A 256 24.39 -3.00 0.09
C ASP A 256 23.56 -1.80 -0.37
N GLY A 257 23.87 -1.26 -1.56
CA GLY A 257 23.15 -0.17 -2.19
C GLY A 257 21.68 -0.50 -2.50
N TYR A 258 21.41 -1.58 -3.23
CA TYR A 258 20.02 -1.91 -3.57
C TYR A 258 19.21 -2.41 -2.38
N THR A 259 19.83 -3.08 -1.39
CA THR A 259 19.13 -3.47 -0.15
C THR A 259 18.74 -2.24 0.66
N ALA A 260 19.65 -1.27 0.84
CA ALA A 260 19.34 -0.03 1.53
C ALA A 260 18.24 0.80 0.81
N ALA A 261 18.19 0.74 -0.52
CA ALA A 261 17.12 1.36 -1.30
C ALA A 261 15.75 0.71 -0.98
N VAL A 262 15.65 -0.62 -0.99
CA VAL A 262 14.41 -1.33 -0.64
C VAL A 262 13.95 -1.00 0.78
N ASP A 263 14.87 -1.06 1.75
CA ASP A 263 14.57 -0.73 3.15
C ASP A 263 14.02 0.70 3.29
N THR A 264 14.59 1.64 2.54
CA THR A 264 14.13 3.03 2.52
C THR A 264 12.72 3.16 1.92
N VAL A 265 12.43 2.47 0.81
CA VAL A 265 11.10 2.46 0.19
C VAL A 265 10.06 1.89 1.16
N VAL A 266 10.33 0.72 1.75
CA VAL A 266 9.41 0.05 2.69
C VAL A 266 9.17 0.92 3.93
N LYS A 267 10.22 1.50 4.52
CA LYS A 267 10.10 2.43 5.66
C LYS A 267 9.17 3.60 5.34
N ASN A 268 9.31 4.23 4.17
CA ASN A 268 8.49 5.37 3.79
C ASN A 268 7.03 5.00 3.47
N LEU A 269 6.78 3.79 2.97
CA LEU A 269 5.43 3.23 2.85
C LEU A 269 4.79 3.07 4.24
N VAL A 270 5.51 2.48 5.20
CA VAL A 270 5.03 2.31 6.59
C VAL A 270 4.74 3.67 7.24
N ILE A 271 5.59 4.69 7.06
CA ILE A 271 5.33 6.06 7.52
C ILE A 271 4.02 6.59 6.93
N THR A 272 3.88 6.53 5.61
CA THR A 272 2.74 7.11 4.88
C THR A 272 1.42 6.47 5.30
N TYR A 273 1.38 5.15 5.40
CA TYR A 273 0.16 4.43 5.72
C TYR A 273 -0.15 4.45 7.23
N SER A 274 0.86 4.55 8.10
CA SER A 274 0.65 4.87 9.52
C SER A 274 -0.03 6.24 9.68
N GLN A 275 0.47 7.27 9.00
CA GLN A 275 -0.17 8.59 8.96
C GLN A 275 -1.62 8.50 8.43
N ALA A 276 -1.85 7.71 7.38
CA ALA A 276 -3.19 7.53 6.85
C ALA A 276 -4.14 6.89 7.88
N VAL A 277 -3.74 5.80 8.52
CA VAL A 277 -4.52 5.12 9.55
C VAL A 277 -4.83 6.07 10.71
N LEU A 278 -3.82 6.73 11.28
CA LEU A 278 -3.98 7.70 12.37
C LEU A 278 -4.98 8.82 12.03
N LYS A 279 -4.93 9.33 10.80
CA LYS A 279 -5.88 10.35 10.34
C LYS A 279 -7.30 9.82 10.30
N TYR A 280 -7.51 8.62 9.77
CA TYR A 280 -8.88 8.16 9.52
C TYR A 280 -9.54 7.59 10.77
N THR A 281 -8.78 6.90 11.63
CA THR A 281 -9.28 6.46 12.95
C THR A 281 -9.63 7.65 13.85
N SER A 282 -8.87 8.75 13.78
CA SER A 282 -9.17 9.96 14.56
C SER A 282 -10.39 10.74 14.07
N LYS A 283 -10.89 10.47 12.86
CA LYS A 283 -12.05 11.17 12.26
C LYS A 283 -13.35 10.37 12.30
N MET A 284 -13.33 9.16 12.84
CA MET A 284 -14.51 8.28 12.93
C MET A 284 -15.61 8.80 13.88
N ASP A 285 -15.37 9.89 14.59
CA ASP A 285 -16.36 10.65 15.36
C ASP A 285 -17.28 11.54 14.49
N SER A 286 -17.00 11.65 13.20
CA SER A 286 -17.78 12.47 12.27
C SER A 286 -19.20 11.96 12.06
N ASN A 287 -20.20 12.77 12.43
CA ASN A 287 -21.63 12.46 12.23
C ASN A 287 -22.03 12.18 10.76
N ASP A 288 -21.30 12.75 9.79
CA ASP A 288 -21.68 12.69 8.37
C ASP A 288 -20.76 11.77 7.54
N SER A 289 -19.62 11.34 8.09
CA SER A 289 -18.58 10.66 7.31
C SER A 289 -17.84 9.56 8.06
N ALA A 290 -18.28 9.16 9.26
CA ALA A 290 -17.65 8.10 10.05
C ALA A 290 -17.44 6.81 9.25
N GLU A 291 -18.48 6.26 8.60
CA GLU A 291 -18.38 5.05 7.78
C GLU A 291 -17.36 5.20 6.64
N LYS A 292 -17.34 6.37 5.99
CA LYS A 292 -16.37 6.67 4.94
C LYS A 292 -14.95 6.66 5.50
N TYR A 293 -14.72 7.30 6.65
CA TYR A 293 -13.41 7.34 7.28
C TYR A 293 -12.97 5.97 7.78
N GLN A 294 -13.87 5.17 8.34
CA GLN A 294 -13.59 3.78 8.71
C GLN A 294 -13.15 2.96 7.48
N ALA A 295 -13.86 3.08 6.35
CA ALA A 295 -13.51 2.39 5.12
C ALA A 295 -12.16 2.85 4.52
N GLU A 296 -11.87 4.15 4.57
CA GLU A 296 -10.55 4.66 4.18
C GLU A 296 -9.45 4.13 5.13
N GLY A 297 -9.67 4.19 6.45
CA GLY A 297 -8.75 3.65 7.45
C GLY A 297 -8.48 2.16 7.27
N TYR A 298 -9.52 1.36 7.04
CA TYR A 298 -9.45 -0.07 6.74
C TYR A 298 -8.51 -0.31 5.54
N ALA A 299 -8.74 0.35 4.42
CA ALA A 299 -7.95 0.11 3.22
C ALA A 299 -6.48 0.54 3.37
N PHE A 300 -6.22 1.61 4.13
CA PHE A 300 -4.85 2.03 4.44
C PHE A 300 -4.16 1.12 5.45
N TRP A 301 -4.90 0.54 6.39
CA TRP A 301 -4.39 -0.48 7.30
C TRP A 301 -4.00 -1.75 6.52
N LYS A 302 -4.88 -2.24 5.65
CA LYS A 302 -4.62 -3.41 4.79
C LYS A 302 -3.40 -3.23 3.87
N ALA A 303 -3.00 -2.00 3.57
CA ALA A 303 -1.80 -1.68 2.78
C ALA A 303 -0.47 -1.86 3.54
N ILE A 304 -0.48 -2.02 4.86
CA ILE A 304 0.75 -2.24 5.66
C ILE A 304 0.61 -3.33 6.72
N GLU A 305 -0.58 -3.86 6.95
CA GLU A 305 -0.85 -4.84 8.02
C GLU A 305 0.16 -6.00 8.01
N ALA A 306 0.37 -6.63 6.85
CA ALA A 306 1.31 -7.75 6.71
C ALA A 306 2.79 -7.36 6.94
N LEU A 307 3.12 -6.07 6.94
CA LEU A 307 4.47 -5.56 7.21
C LEU A 307 4.68 -5.23 8.68
N VAL A 308 3.60 -4.91 9.42
CA VAL A 308 3.70 -4.30 10.75
C VAL A 308 3.09 -5.15 11.85
N ALA A 309 2.19 -6.08 11.54
CA ALA A 309 1.40 -6.81 12.54
C ALA A 309 2.25 -7.54 13.58
N ASP A 310 3.25 -8.31 13.13
CA ASP A 310 4.22 -9.05 13.94
C ASP A 310 5.09 -8.15 14.85
N HIS A 311 4.92 -6.83 14.76
CA HIS A 311 5.59 -5.83 15.59
C HIS A 311 4.60 -5.07 16.49
N THR A 312 3.44 -5.68 16.80
CA THR A 312 2.38 -5.07 17.61
C THR A 312 2.02 -5.88 18.86
N ASP A 313 2.92 -6.73 19.35
CA ASP A 313 2.73 -7.50 20.57
C ASP A 313 2.60 -6.60 21.79
N ALA A 314 1.86 -7.10 22.78
CA ALA A 314 1.62 -6.36 24.00
C ALA A 314 1.62 -7.25 25.24
N CYS A 315 2.08 -6.67 26.34
CA CYS A 315 1.96 -7.22 27.68
C CYS A 315 0.81 -6.52 28.42
N TYR A 316 -0.12 -7.30 28.94
CA TYR A 316 -1.21 -6.81 29.78
C TYR A 316 -0.75 -6.65 31.22
N ASN A 317 -1.18 -5.56 31.87
CA ASN A 317 -0.91 -5.27 33.26
C ASN A 317 -2.15 -5.53 34.13
N ASN A 318 -2.11 -6.51 35.03
CA ASN A 318 -3.29 -6.90 35.83
C ASN A 318 -3.61 -5.96 37.01
N GLN A 319 -2.84 -4.88 37.20
CA GLN A 319 -3.13 -3.85 38.20
C GLN A 319 -3.85 -2.65 37.59
N THR A 320 -3.48 -2.29 36.36
CA THR A 320 -4.07 -1.15 35.61
C THR A 320 -5.10 -1.58 34.58
N HIS A 321 -5.12 -2.86 34.21
CA HIS A 321 -5.85 -3.40 33.06
C HIS A 321 -5.45 -2.74 31.72
N GLY A 322 -4.27 -2.11 31.68
CA GLY A 322 -3.70 -1.49 30.48
C GLY A 322 -2.69 -2.41 29.76
N MET A 323 -2.28 -1.97 28.57
CA MET A 323 -1.32 -2.69 27.73
C MET A 323 0.00 -1.92 27.65
N ALA A 324 1.10 -2.64 27.77
CA ALA A 324 2.42 -2.21 27.35
C ALA A 324 2.71 -2.78 25.96
N TRP A 325 2.87 -1.91 24.97
CA TRP A 325 3.14 -2.26 23.57
C TRP A 325 4.63 -2.51 23.39
N ILE A 326 5.02 -3.77 23.28
CA ILE A 326 6.43 -4.20 23.33
C ILE A 326 7.06 -4.41 21.95
N GLY A 327 6.28 -4.32 20.88
CA GLY A 327 6.77 -4.53 19.52
C GLY A 327 6.75 -5.98 19.13
N ALA A 328 7.80 -6.48 18.47
CA ALA A 328 7.99 -7.92 18.31
C ALA A 328 8.67 -8.47 19.56
N GLY A 329 8.07 -9.48 20.19
CA GLY A 329 8.65 -10.09 21.38
C GLY A 329 8.18 -11.52 21.61
N GLU A 330 8.48 -12.02 22.80
CA GLU A 330 8.02 -13.32 23.25
C GLU A 330 7.37 -13.22 24.63
N ALA A 331 6.66 -14.26 25.06
CA ALA A 331 5.92 -14.21 26.32
C ALA A 331 6.82 -13.89 27.54
N SER A 332 8.08 -14.36 27.53
CA SER A 332 9.09 -14.09 28.56
C SER A 332 9.37 -12.59 28.74
N ASP A 333 9.19 -11.78 27.70
CA ASP A 333 9.40 -10.34 27.80
C ASP A 333 8.42 -9.72 28.80
N CYS A 334 7.20 -10.24 28.93
CA CYS A 334 6.25 -9.75 29.93
C CYS A 334 6.68 -10.03 31.37
N ASP A 335 7.60 -10.96 31.61
CA ASP A 335 8.21 -11.20 32.93
C ASP A 335 9.39 -10.24 33.22
N GLY A 336 9.86 -9.50 32.20
CA GLY A 336 11.03 -8.63 32.26
C GLY A 336 10.79 -7.23 32.83
N PHE A 337 9.54 -6.88 33.15
CA PHE A 337 9.22 -5.59 33.76
C PHE A 337 9.73 -5.50 35.20
N SER A 338 10.47 -4.44 35.50
CA SER A 338 11.11 -4.21 36.80
C SER A 338 11.02 -2.74 37.22
N TRP A 339 10.82 -2.52 38.52
CA TRP A 339 10.78 -1.17 39.09
C TRP A 339 12.19 -0.69 39.41
N VAL A 340 12.73 0.23 38.60
CA VAL A 340 14.14 0.64 38.65
C VAL A 340 14.30 2.15 38.60
N GLU A 341 15.43 2.66 39.10
CA GLU A 341 15.78 4.07 38.97
C GLU A 341 16.33 4.34 37.56
N SER A 342 15.71 5.26 36.83
CA SER A 342 16.15 5.69 35.51
C SER A 342 17.52 6.36 35.60
N PRO A 343 18.55 5.90 34.86
CA PRO A 343 19.88 6.51 34.93
C PRO A 343 19.93 7.92 34.31
N SER A 344 18.94 8.30 33.50
CA SER A 344 18.87 9.61 32.86
C SER A 344 18.18 10.67 33.70
N THR A 345 17.18 10.27 34.51
CA THR A 345 16.36 11.22 35.29
C THR A 345 16.49 11.05 36.80
N GLY A 346 16.98 9.91 37.29
CA GLY A 346 16.97 9.56 38.71
C GLY A 346 15.57 9.22 39.25
N GLU A 347 14.56 9.14 38.38
CA GLU A 347 13.18 8.81 38.75
C GLU A 347 12.94 7.30 38.69
N MET A 348 12.12 6.78 39.61
CA MET A 348 11.70 5.38 39.54
C MET A 348 10.71 5.17 38.40
N VAL A 349 10.95 4.16 37.58
CA VAL A 349 10.16 3.80 36.40
C VAL A 349 9.92 2.30 36.33
N CYS A 350 8.81 1.90 35.70
CA CYS A 350 8.59 0.50 35.37
C CYS A 350 9.19 0.21 34.00
N TYR A 351 10.26 -0.58 34.00
CA TYR A 351 11.16 -0.71 32.88
C TYR A 351 11.28 -2.15 32.43
N ASN A 352 11.28 -2.38 31.11
CA ASN A 352 11.51 -3.68 30.52
C ASN A 352 12.78 -3.68 29.66
N MET A 353 13.79 -4.44 30.10
CA MET A 353 15.05 -4.62 29.36
C MET A 353 14.96 -5.69 28.26
N GLY A 354 14.09 -6.70 28.43
CA GLY A 354 13.95 -7.81 27.47
C GLY A 354 13.25 -7.39 26.19
N ALA A 355 12.23 -6.54 26.33
CA ALA A 355 11.39 -6.06 25.23
C ALA A 355 11.89 -4.75 24.60
N GLY A 356 13.21 -4.64 24.35
CA GLY A 356 13.76 -3.50 23.60
C GLY A 356 13.75 -2.15 24.33
N HIS A 357 13.96 -2.13 25.65
CA HIS A 357 14.08 -0.92 26.47
C HIS A 357 12.78 -0.08 26.58
N TYR A 358 11.70 -0.72 27.05
CA TYR A 358 10.39 -0.09 27.18
C TYR A 358 10.12 0.47 28.60
N VAL A 359 9.41 1.61 28.68
CA VAL A 359 8.94 2.20 29.95
C VAL A 359 7.41 2.23 29.98
N TYR A 360 6.80 1.58 30.98
CA TYR A 360 5.36 1.62 31.19
C TYR A 360 4.96 2.79 32.10
N ALA A 361 4.61 3.93 31.50
CA ALA A 361 4.35 5.18 32.22
C ALA A 361 3.16 5.12 33.20
N ALA A 362 2.19 4.22 33.00
CA ALA A 362 1.05 4.09 33.90
C ALA A 362 1.39 3.40 35.24
N ALA A 363 2.55 2.73 35.33
CA ALA A 363 3.05 2.23 36.60
C ALA A 363 3.71 3.36 37.41
N THR A 364 3.01 3.83 38.43
CA THR A 364 3.48 4.90 39.34
C THR A 364 4.13 4.36 40.63
N ASN A 365 4.17 3.04 40.80
CA ASN A 365 4.80 2.36 41.93
C ASN A 365 5.14 0.90 41.58
N GLU A 366 5.94 0.27 42.43
CA GLU A 366 6.41 -1.11 42.28
C GLU A 366 5.27 -2.13 42.16
N THR A 367 4.19 -1.98 42.94
CA THR A 367 3.05 -2.90 42.88
C THR A 367 2.41 -2.92 41.49
N ILE A 368 2.24 -1.76 40.86
CA ILE A 368 1.71 -1.68 39.50
C ILE A 368 2.70 -2.31 38.52
N CYS A 369 4.01 -2.07 38.69
CA CYS A 369 5.02 -2.66 37.81
C CYS A 369 5.07 -4.18 37.89
N ASN A 370 4.91 -4.74 39.09
CA ASN A 370 4.79 -6.18 39.32
C ASN A 370 3.44 -6.77 38.84
N GLY A 371 2.61 -5.97 38.18
CA GLY A 371 1.37 -6.37 37.54
C GLY A 371 1.53 -7.04 36.18
N PHE A 372 2.75 -7.15 35.65
CA PHE A 372 3.03 -7.88 34.43
C PHE A 372 3.47 -9.32 34.73
N ALA A 373 3.13 -10.23 33.82
CA ALA A 373 3.61 -11.60 33.78
C ALA A 373 3.35 -12.18 32.39
N SER A 374 4.15 -13.16 31.97
CA SER A 374 3.84 -13.99 30.80
C SER A 374 2.51 -14.74 30.98
N VAL A 375 2.30 -15.29 32.18
CA VAL A 375 1.07 -15.95 32.63
C VAL A 375 0.79 -15.56 34.08
N PHE A 376 -0.42 -15.10 34.38
CA PHE A 376 -0.77 -14.67 35.74
C PHE A 376 -0.85 -15.83 36.73
N PRO A 377 -0.08 -15.78 37.83
CA PRO A 377 -0.17 -16.77 38.88
C PRO A 377 -1.60 -16.85 39.46
N GLY A 378 -2.14 -18.06 39.58
CA GLY A 378 -3.44 -18.32 40.20
C GLY A 378 -4.64 -18.34 39.26
N SER A 379 -4.66 -17.50 38.21
CA SER A 379 -5.71 -17.55 37.19
C SER A 379 -5.32 -18.38 35.97
N GLY A 380 -4.01 -18.45 35.65
CA GLY A 380 -3.53 -19.09 34.42
C GLY A 380 -3.86 -18.30 33.16
N MET A 381 -4.35 -17.06 33.28
CA MET A 381 -4.62 -16.21 32.12
C MET A 381 -3.29 -15.70 31.52
N PRO A 382 -3.17 -15.65 30.17
CA PRO A 382 -1.99 -15.08 29.53
C PRO A 382 -1.91 -13.58 29.83
N GLY A 383 -0.68 -13.09 30.08
CA GLY A 383 -0.39 -11.66 30.09
C GLY A 383 0.32 -11.19 28.81
N TYR A 384 0.84 -12.11 28.00
CA TYR A 384 1.36 -11.85 26.67
C TYR A 384 0.27 -12.01 25.60
N TYR A 385 0.22 -11.07 24.66
CA TYR A 385 -0.65 -11.10 23.50
C TYR A 385 0.13 -10.75 22.24
N ALA A 386 0.31 -11.74 21.37
CA ALA A 386 0.88 -11.53 20.04
C ALA A 386 -0.08 -10.68 19.18
N ASP A 387 0.47 -9.81 18.34
CA ASP A 387 -0.25 -9.01 17.34
C ASP A 387 -1.43 -8.20 17.91
N TYR A 388 -1.37 -7.85 19.19
CA TYR A 388 -2.52 -7.27 19.89
C TYR A 388 -2.94 -5.93 19.29
N GLY A 389 -1.97 -5.13 18.84
CA GLY A 389 -2.24 -3.85 18.18
C GLY A 389 -2.92 -4.03 16.82
N ALA A 390 -2.46 -5.01 16.03
CA ALA A 390 -3.09 -5.36 14.76
C ALA A 390 -4.53 -5.88 14.94
N MET A 391 -4.77 -6.76 15.93
CA MET A 391 -6.12 -7.21 16.27
C MET A 391 -7.03 -6.06 16.71
N GLY A 392 -6.51 -5.14 17.53
CA GLY A 392 -7.22 -3.92 17.93
C GLY A 392 -7.57 -3.05 16.72
N MET A 393 -6.63 -2.87 15.80
CA MET A 393 -6.82 -2.09 14.57
C MET A 393 -7.93 -2.69 13.70
N ASN A 394 -7.89 -4.01 13.48
CA ASN A 394 -8.94 -4.73 12.76
C ASN A 394 -10.31 -4.61 13.44
N GLY A 395 -10.34 -4.60 14.77
CA GLY A 395 -11.57 -4.38 15.54
C GLY A 395 -12.18 -2.99 15.33
N VAL A 396 -11.36 -1.93 15.42
CA VAL A 396 -11.79 -0.54 15.19
C VAL A 396 -12.24 -0.34 13.74
N LEU A 397 -11.52 -0.91 12.78
CA LEU A 397 -11.78 -0.76 11.35
C LEU A 397 -12.74 -1.81 10.78
N ASN A 398 -13.43 -2.56 11.64
CA ASN A 398 -14.43 -3.53 11.21
C ASN A 398 -15.66 -2.82 10.62
N LEU A 399 -15.81 -2.93 9.29
CA LEU A 399 -16.86 -2.26 8.53
C LEU A 399 -18.28 -2.78 8.84
N ASP A 400 -18.39 -3.96 9.46
CA ASP A 400 -19.65 -4.56 9.91
C ASP A 400 -20.02 -4.17 11.35
N ASP A 401 -19.14 -3.47 12.09
CA ASP A 401 -19.37 -3.07 13.46
C ASP A 401 -19.71 -1.57 13.58
N PRO A 402 -21.01 -1.20 13.55
CA PRO A 402 -21.42 0.19 13.69
C PRO A 402 -21.14 0.75 15.09
N SER A 403 -20.80 -0.07 16.09
CA SER A 403 -20.49 0.41 17.44
C SER A 403 -19.15 1.15 17.52
N GLN A 404 -18.28 0.98 16.51
CA GLN A 404 -17.04 1.75 16.42
C GLN A 404 -17.26 3.18 15.87
N LEU A 405 -18.41 3.46 15.27
CA LEU A 405 -18.70 4.77 14.67
C LEU A 405 -19.09 5.79 15.75
N GLY A 406 -18.80 7.07 15.50
CA GLY A 406 -19.06 8.15 16.46
C GLY A 406 -17.97 8.30 17.53
N THR A 407 -16.85 7.58 17.38
CA THR A 407 -15.69 7.64 18.28
C THR A 407 -14.41 7.96 17.51
N SER A 408 -13.57 8.81 18.07
CA SER A 408 -12.22 9.08 17.59
C SER A 408 -11.25 8.14 18.30
N TYR A 409 -10.39 7.46 17.55
CA TYR A 409 -9.41 6.53 18.10
C TYR A 409 -7.98 7.02 17.86
N ASP A 410 -7.24 7.18 18.96
CA ASP A 410 -5.78 7.27 18.94
C ASP A 410 -5.18 5.86 19.00
N VAL A 411 -4.66 5.42 17.86
CA VAL A 411 -4.05 4.10 17.68
C VAL A 411 -2.52 4.19 17.58
N SER A 412 -1.92 5.34 17.90
CA SER A 412 -0.47 5.56 17.78
C SER A 412 0.33 4.56 18.60
N ALA A 413 -0.10 4.28 19.82
CA ALA A 413 0.54 3.31 20.71
C ALA A 413 0.57 1.88 20.13
N TRP A 414 -0.36 1.54 19.23
CA TRP A 414 -0.43 0.20 18.62
C TRP A 414 0.63 0.01 17.54
N LEU A 415 1.16 1.11 16.99
CA LEU A 415 2.15 1.11 15.91
C LEU A 415 3.57 1.42 16.38
N THR A 416 3.78 1.79 17.65
CA THR A 416 5.12 2.21 18.15
C THR A 416 6.17 1.12 18.00
N GLY A 417 5.80 -0.14 18.22
CA GLY A 417 6.67 -1.29 18.02
C GLY A 417 7.11 -1.46 16.57
N ALA A 418 6.15 -1.38 15.64
CA ALA A 418 6.44 -1.39 14.22
C ALA A 418 7.32 -0.19 13.81
N TRP A 419 7.04 1.00 14.31
CA TRP A 419 7.88 2.17 14.04
C TRP A 419 9.31 1.97 14.53
N ALA A 420 9.51 1.40 15.71
CA ALA A 420 10.84 1.07 16.21
C ALA A 420 11.55 0.04 15.32
N HIS A 421 10.84 -0.99 14.84
CA HIS A 421 11.39 -2.00 13.93
C HIS A 421 11.95 -1.38 12.63
N PHE A 422 11.19 -0.47 12.02
CA PHE A 422 11.61 0.22 10.79
C PHE A 422 12.49 1.47 11.04
N GLY A 423 12.94 1.71 12.28
CA GLY A 423 13.74 2.88 12.64
C GLY A 423 13.02 4.21 12.34
N ILE A 424 11.69 4.22 12.45
CA ILE A 424 10.81 5.37 12.26
C ILE A 424 10.70 6.12 13.59
N THR A 425 10.89 7.43 13.55
CA THR A 425 10.81 8.31 14.71
C THR A 425 9.47 9.06 14.75
N ALA A 426 9.15 9.66 15.89
CA ALA A 426 8.00 10.56 15.99
C ALA A 426 8.08 11.75 15.01
N GLY A 427 9.30 12.20 14.66
CA GLY A 427 9.51 13.26 13.67
C GLY A 427 9.18 12.82 12.24
N ASP A 428 9.40 11.55 11.91
CA ASP A 428 9.05 10.97 10.62
C ASP A 428 7.53 10.81 10.45
N ILE A 429 6.82 10.48 11.54
CA ILE A 429 5.35 10.39 11.54
C ILE A 429 4.70 11.78 11.56
N GLY A 430 5.23 12.72 12.35
CA GLY A 430 4.68 14.05 12.51
C GLY A 430 3.42 14.10 13.38
N THR A 431 2.59 15.12 13.18
CA THR A 431 1.34 15.30 13.95
C THR A 431 0.24 15.72 13.00
N TYR A 432 -0.90 15.03 13.04
CA TYR A 432 -2.05 15.36 12.22
C TYR A 432 -2.54 16.79 12.55
N SER A 433 -2.53 17.67 11.54
CA SER A 433 -2.83 19.10 11.68
C SER A 433 -4.28 19.47 11.37
#